data_AF-A0AAJ7U526-F1
#
_entry.id   AF-A0AAJ7U526-F1
#
_cell.length_a   1.000
_cell.length_b   1.000
_cell.length_c   1.000
_cell.angle_alpha   90.00
_cell.angle_beta   90.00
_cell.angle_gamma   90.00
#
_symmetry.space_group_name_H-M   'P 1'
#
loop_
_entity.id
_entity.type
_entity.pdbx_description
1 polymer ?
#
loop_
_entity_poly.entity_id
_entity_poly.type
_entity_poly.pdbx_seq_one_letter_code
_entity_poly.pdbx_strand_id
1 'polypeptide(L)'
;MLRVAQPGAHLAQPKLAPNFASFPTSSPQPPPLRLRPAMSFVGKWKMYKSENFEEFMRACKYEEDVITRGKTAEIEVVYERQGDDFTMRLFVNGKETVNCFTLGKEAELTGPLGTKVKSTTVLEGGKLVSKLEKISHVQELVGDELVETLGIGTVVMVRKFKRVA
;
A
#
# COMPACT_ATOMS: atom_id res chain seq x y z
N MET A 1 -61.38 23.72 -57.62
CA MET A 1 -60.64 23.01 -58.69
C MET A 1 -59.57 23.95 -59.23
N LEU A 2 -58.31 23.72 -58.85
CA LEU A 2 -57.03 24.41 -59.19
C LEU A 2 -56.05 23.89 -58.09
N ARG A 3 -54.78 23.48 -58.25
CA ARG A 3 -53.77 23.49 -59.30
C ARG A 3 -52.82 22.29 -59.05
N VAL A 4 -52.52 21.56 -60.13
CA VAL A 4 -51.17 21.21 -60.61
C VAL A 4 -50.28 20.33 -59.70
N ALA A 5 -50.23 19.05 -60.06
CA ALA A 5 -49.17 18.12 -59.67
C ALA A 5 -47.99 18.22 -60.68
N GLN A 6 -46.76 18.28 -60.16
CA GLN A 6 -45.51 18.26 -60.92
C GLN A 6 -45.24 16.90 -61.59
N PRO A 7 -44.57 16.91 -62.75
CA PRO A 7 -43.59 15.90 -63.13
C PRO A 7 -42.19 16.52 -63.28
N GLY A 8 -41.14 15.77 -62.97
CA GLY A 8 -39.77 16.22 -63.25
C GLY A 8 -38.71 15.37 -62.57
N ALA A 9 -38.19 14.40 -63.31
CA ALA A 9 -37.12 13.50 -62.91
C ALA A 9 -35.71 14.08 -63.21
N HIS A 10 -34.71 13.50 -62.53
CA HIS A 10 -33.27 13.45 -62.85
C HIS A 10 -32.46 14.75 -62.69
N LEU A 11 -31.21 14.79 -62.22
CA LEU A 11 -30.19 13.77 -61.91
C LEU A 11 -29.06 14.48 -61.10
N ALA A 12 -28.52 13.85 -60.04
CA ALA A 12 -27.07 13.82 -59.70
C ALA A 12 -26.85 13.29 -58.27
N GLN A 13 -26.05 12.23 -58.16
CA GLN A 13 -25.65 11.55 -56.91
C GLN A 13 -24.57 12.35 -56.15
N PRO A 14 -24.25 12.04 -54.87
CA PRO A 14 -23.36 10.91 -54.60
C PRO A 14 -23.65 10.08 -53.32
N LYS A 15 -23.42 8.76 -53.48
CA LYS A 15 -22.66 7.84 -52.60
C LYS A 15 -23.17 7.51 -51.18
N LEU A 16 -23.57 6.23 -51.04
CA LEU A 16 -23.20 5.22 -50.02
C LEU A 16 -22.36 5.75 -48.82
N ALA A 17 -22.67 5.47 -47.55
CA ALA A 17 -23.21 4.23 -46.98
C ALA A 17 -23.89 4.47 -45.60
N PRO A 18 -24.72 3.53 -45.11
CA PRO A 18 -25.20 3.51 -43.74
C PRO A 18 -24.23 2.72 -42.87
N ASN A 19 -23.90 3.20 -41.66
CA ASN A 19 -23.71 2.27 -40.55
C ASN A 19 -23.82 2.97 -39.20
N PHE A 20 -24.86 2.59 -38.45
CA PHE A 20 -24.85 2.66 -37.00
C PHE A 20 -23.71 1.76 -36.50
N ALA A 21 -22.70 2.34 -35.89
CA ALA A 21 -21.78 1.60 -35.05
C ALA A 21 -21.40 2.49 -33.86
N SER A 22 -22.09 2.27 -32.74
CA SER A 22 -21.61 2.63 -31.42
C SER A 22 -20.18 2.11 -31.26
N PHE A 23 -19.24 3.01 -30.99
CA PHE A 23 -17.94 2.65 -30.42
C PHE A 23 -17.54 3.67 -29.34
N PRO A 24 -16.80 3.19 -28.33
CA PRO A 24 -17.01 3.61 -26.95
C PRO A 24 -16.28 4.90 -26.61
N THR A 25 -16.83 5.56 -25.59
CA THR A 25 -16.17 6.53 -24.73
C THR A 25 -14.73 6.08 -24.43
N SER A 26 -13.75 6.78 -24.99
CA SER A 26 -12.35 6.62 -24.61
C SER A 26 -12.21 7.10 -23.17
N SER A 27 -12.41 6.16 -22.23
CA SER A 27 -11.87 6.31 -20.88
C SER A 27 -10.35 6.38 -21.01
N PRO A 28 -9.66 7.32 -20.34
CA PRO A 28 -8.21 7.29 -20.29
C PRO A 28 -7.78 5.97 -19.65
N GLN A 29 -7.19 5.07 -20.44
CA GLN A 29 -6.58 3.87 -19.91
C GLN A 29 -5.41 4.31 -19.01
N PRO A 30 -5.36 3.86 -17.73
CA PRO A 30 -4.19 4.10 -16.91
C PRO A 30 -2.96 3.47 -17.58
N PRO A 31 -1.77 4.08 -17.46
CA PRO A 31 -0.56 3.59 -18.10
C PRO A 31 -0.30 2.12 -17.70
N PRO A 32 0.38 1.33 -18.57
CA PRO A 32 0.65 -0.07 -18.30
C PRO A 32 1.34 -0.20 -16.96
N LEU A 33 0.76 -1.03 -16.09
CA LEU A 33 1.24 -1.30 -14.74
C LEU A 33 2.67 -1.84 -14.84
N ARG A 34 3.67 -0.96 -14.71
CA ARG A 34 4.93 -1.35 -14.08
C ARG A 34 4.51 -2.06 -12.81
N LEU A 35 4.81 -3.36 -12.70
CA LEU A 35 4.57 -4.15 -11.49
C LEU A 35 4.92 -3.27 -10.31
N ARG A 36 3.88 -2.77 -9.61
CA ARG A 36 4.08 -1.71 -8.62
C ARG A 36 5.02 -2.32 -7.58
N PRO A 37 6.18 -1.72 -7.26
CA PRO A 37 7.15 -2.27 -6.29
C PRO A 37 6.52 -2.63 -4.94
N ALA A 38 5.37 -2.03 -4.62
CA ALA A 38 4.59 -2.35 -3.44
C ALA A 38 3.88 -3.72 -3.44
N MET A 39 3.79 -4.44 -4.57
CA MET A 39 3.31 -5.84 -4.57
C MET A 39 4.31 -6.78 -3.89
N SER A 40 5.60 -6.44 -3.91
CA SER A 40 6.65 -7.28 -3.36
C SER A 40 6.57 -7.42 -1.83
N PHE A 41 5.92 -6.45 -1.16
CA PHE A 41 5.69 -6.47 0.28
C PHE A 41 4.53 -7.39 0.67
N VAL A 42 3.61 -7.71 -0.27
CA VAL A 42 2.46 -8.57 -0.01
C VAL A 42 2.93 -9.99 0.26
N GLY A 43 2.52 -10.55 1.40
CA GLY A 43 2.94 -11.88 1.86
C GLY A 43 3.08 -11.93 3.37
N LYS A 44 3.46 -13.12 3.86
CA LYS A 44 3.70 -13.35 5.29
C LYS A 44 5.19 -13.22 5.59
N TRP A 45 5.51 -12.42 6.60
CA TRP A 45 6.87 -12.14 7.06
C TRP A 45 7.00 -12.48 8.54
N LYS A 46 8.07 -13.16 8.92
CA LYS A 46 8.39 -13.45 10.33
C LYS A 46 9.69 -12.79 10.72
N MET A 47 9.66 -12.04 11.81
CA MET A 47 10.85 -11.40 12.35
C MET A 47 11.81 -12.49 12.82
N TYR A 48 13.07 -12.40 12.37
CA TYR A 48 14.12 -13.31 12.82
C TYR A 48 15.29 -12.57 13.46
N LYS A 49 15.40 -11.25 13.22
CA LYS A 49 16.47 -10.43 13.80
C LYS A 49 15.92 -9.05 14.17
N SER A 50 16.34 -8.56 15.33
CA SER A 50 16.05 -7.21 15.80
C SER A 50 17.31 -6.66 16.47
N GLU A 51 17.78 -5.52 16.00
CA GLU A 51 18.98 -4.84 16.48
C GLU A 51 18.58 -3.50 17.11
N ASN A 52 19.16 -3.19 18.27
CA ASN A 52 18.91 -1.96 19.02
C ASN A 52 17.47 -1.75 19.54
N PHE A 53 16.73 -2.84 19.73
CA PHE A 53 15.35 -2.82 20.21
C PHE A 53 15.21 -2.13 21.57
N GLU A 54 15.98 -2.53 22.59
CA GLU A 54 15.86 -1.98 23.94
C GLU A 54 16.10 -0.46 24.00
N GLU A 55 17.16 0.01 23.35
CA GLU A 55 17.49 1.44 23.29
C GLU A 55 16.37 2.24 22.61
N PHE A 56 15.85 1.75 21.49
CA PHE A 56 14.78 2.40 20.75
C PHE A 56 13.48 2.44 21.56
N MET A 57 13.17 1.35 22.24
CA MET A 57 12.01 1.22 23.10
C MET A 57 12.08 2.16 24.31
N ARG A 58 13.26 2.30 24.93
CA ARG A 58 13.51 3.29 25.99
C ARG A 58 13.42 4.72 25.46
N ALA A 59 13.92 4.99 24.25
CA ALA A 59 13.79 6.30 23.62
C ALA A 59 12.33 6.67 23.31
N CYS A 60 11.51 5.67 22.98
CA CYS A 60 10.06 5.79 22.85
C CYS A 60 9.32 5.87 24.20
N LYS A 61 10.04 5.83 25.33
CA LYS A 61 9.52 5.92 26.70
C LYS A 61 8.54 4.82 27.07
N TYR A 62 8.75 3.62 26.54
CA TYR A 62 8.02 2.44 27.00
C TYR A 62 8.53 1.95 28.35
N GLU A 63 7.63 1.39 29.16
CA GLU A 63 8.00 0.75 30.43
C GLU A 63 8.85 -0.50 30.20
N GLU A 64 9.84 -0.74 31.05
CA GLU A 64 10.79 -1.85 30.95
C GLU A 64 10.09 -3.22 30.87
N ASP A 65 8.94 -3.37 31.52
CA ASP A 65 8.09 -4.56 31.45
C ASP A 65 7.56 -4.82 30.03
N VAL A 66 7.17 -3.77 29.30
CA VAL A 66 6.73 -3.87 27.90
C VAL A 66 7.92 -4.21 26.99
N ILE A 67 9.09 -3.61 27.24
CA ILE A 67 10.32 -3.88 26.48
C ILE A 67 10.72 -5.35 26.63
N THR A 68 10.75 -5.86 27.86
CA THR A 68 11.14 -7.25 28.15
C THR A 68 10.20 -8.23 27.45
N ARG A 69 8.88 -8.00 27.49
CA ARG A 69 7.90 -8.82 26.76
C ARG A 69 8.04 -8.72 25.25
N GLY A 70 8.34 -7.53 24.72
CA GLY A 70 8.53 -7.32 23.29
C GLY A 70 9.80 -8.00 22.74
N LYS A 71 10.86 -8.09 23.55
CA LYS A 71 12.13 -8.71 23.16
C LYS A 71 12.01 -10.22 22.94
N THR A 72 11.21 -10.90 23.75
CA THR A 72 10.95 -12.34 23.62
C THR A 72 9.75 -12.62 22.73
N ALA A 73 9.08 -11.58 22.21
CA ALA A 73 7.89 -11.77 21.41
C ALA A 73 8.24 -12.23 19.99
N GLU A 74 7.54 -13.27 19.55
CA GLU A 74 7.51 -13.64 18.14
C GLU A 74 6.60 -12.68 17.40
N ILE A 75 7.17 -11.93 16.45
CA ILE A 75 6.45 -10.98 15.62
C ILE A 75 6.36 -11.53 14.20
N GLU A 76 5.14 -11.74 13.73
CA GLU A 76 4.85 -12.05 12.34
C GLU A 76 3.94 -10.95 11.78
N VAL A 77 4.15 -10.58 10.52
CA VAL A 77 3.35 -9.57 9.84
C VAL A 77 2.93 -10.09 8.48
N VAL A 78 1.64 -9.99 8.19
CA VAL A 78 1.07 -10.31 6.88
C VAL A 78 0.61 -9.01 6.26
N TYR A 79 1.19 -8.69 5.10
CA TYR A 79 0.75 -7.57 4.31
C TYR A 79 -0.15 -8.06 3.18
N GLU A 80 -1.33 -7.47 3.10
CA GLU A 80 -2.25 -7.60 1.98
C GLU A 80 -2.44 -6.22 1.37
N ARG A 81 -2.59 -6.15 0.04
CA ARG A 81 -2.78 -4.89 -0.67
C ARG A 81 -3.94 -5.01 -1.65
N GLN A 82 -4.84 -4.04 -1.61
CA GLN A 82 -5.92 -3.87 -2.57
C GLN A 82 -5.85 -2.46 -3.16
N GLY A 83 -5.28 -2.32 -4.36
CA GLY A 83 -5.09 -1.01 -4.99
C GLY A 83 -4.11 -0.15 -4.20
N ASP A 84 -4.61 0.86 -3.48
CA ASP A 84 -3.80 1.75 -2.63
C ASP A 84 -4.06 1.54 -1.13
N ASP A 85 -4.99 0.66 -0.80
CA ASP A 85 -5.30 0.22 0.55
C ASP A 85 -4.42 -0.98 0.94
N PHE A 86 -3.84 -0.91 2.13
CA PHE A 86 -3.02 -1.94 2.74
C PHE A 86 -3.71 -2.46 3.99
N THR A 87 -3.72 -3.77 4.13
CA THR A 87 -4.12 -4.47 5.34
C THR A 87 -2.90 -5.15 5.92
N MET A 88 -2.45 -4.68 7.08
CA MET A 88 -1.35 -5.23 7.84
C MET A 88 -1.91 -6.04 9.01
N ARG A 89 -1.77 -7.36 8.96
CA ARG A 89 -2.12 -8.25 10.07
C ARG A 89 -0.87 -8.56 10.85
N LEU A 90 -0.81 -8.08 12.08
CA LEU A 90 0.31 -8.22 12.98
C LEU A 90 -0.01 -9.32 13.99
N PHE A 91 0.85 -10.32 14.07
CA PHE A 91 0.76 -11.41 15.03
C PHE A 91 1.89 -11.27 16.04
N VAL A 92 1.53 -11.12 17.31
CA VAL A 92 2.51 -11.00 18.41
C VAL A 92 2.21 -12.09 19.43
N ASN A 93 3.12 -13.06 19.57
CA ASN A 93 2.91 -14.25 20.41
C ASN A 93 1.56 -14.95 20.13
N GLY A 94 1.17 -15.04 18.86
CA GLY A 94 -0.09 -15.64 18.42
C GLY A 94 -1.33 -14.74 18.54
N LYS A 95 -1.22 -13.51 19.09
CA LYS A 95 -2.31 -12.53 19.08
C LYS A 95 -2.32 -11.75 17.78
N GLU A 96 -3.40 -11.87 17.01
CA GLU A 96 -3.60 -11.13 15.77
C GLU A 96 -4.13 -9.71 16.05
N THR A 97 -3.62 -8.74 15.31
CA THR A 97 -4.10 -7.36 15.27
C THR A 97 -4.13 -6.91 13.82
N VAL A 98 -5.30 -6.53 13.33
CA VAL A 98 -5.49 -6.10 11.94
C VAL A 98 -5.48 -4.58 11.87
N ASN A 99 -4.60 -4.03 11.05
CA ASN A 99 -4.46 -2.61 10.80
C ASN A 99 -4.68 -2.31 9.33
N CYS A 100 -5.60 -1.41 9.00
CA CYS A 100 -5.87 -0.99 7.63
C CYS A 100 -5.39 0.45 7.43
N PHE A 101 -4.65 0.70 6.36
CA PHE A 101 -4.19 2.04 6.00
C PHE A 101 -4.12 2.22 4.49
N THR A 102 -4.35 3.45 4.03
CA THR A 102 -4.19 3.80 2.61
C THR A 102 -2.87 4.55 2.42
N LEU A 103 -2.13 4.25 1.35
CA LEU A 103 -0.92 5.00 1.04
C LEU A 103 -1.22 6.49 0.85
N GLY A 104 -0.39 7.34 1.44
CA GLY A 104 -0.52 8.81 1.37
C GLY A 104 -1.58 9.41 2.30
N LYS A 105 -2.26 8.59 3.12
CA LYS A 105 -3.21 9.07 4.13
C LYS A 105 -2.73 8.75 5.54
N GLU A 106 -3.08 9.63 6.49
CA GLU A 106 -2.89 9.36 7.91
C GLU A 106 -3.85 8.23 8.33
N ALA A 107 -3.30 7.23 9.02
CA ALA A 107 -4.07 6.15 9.63
C ALA A 107 -3.59 5.91 11.07
N GLU A 108 -4.52 5.51 11.94
CA GLU A 108 -4.18 5.02 13.28
C GLU A 108 -3.89 3.52 13.21
N LEU A 109 -2.67 3.12 13.55
CA LEU A 109 -2.22 1.74 13.56
C LEU A 109 -1.88 1.31 14.98
N THR A 110 -2.15 0.05 15.29
CA THR A 110 -1.76 -0.58 16.54
C THR A 110 -0.45 -1.33 16.32
N GLY A 111 0.62 -0.86 16.96
CA GLY A 111 1.94 -1.48 16.91
C GLY A 111 2.01 -2.81 17.67
N PRO A 112 3.15 -3.53 17.57
CA PRO A 112 3.30 -4.87 18.16
C PRO A 112 3.20 -4.91 19.68
N LEU A 113 3.30 -3.75 20.33
CA LEU A 113 3.24 -3.62 21.78
C LEU A 113 1.87 -3.11 22.26
N GLY A 114 0.86 -3.14 21.39
CA GLY A 114 -0.50 -2.71 21.69
C GLY A 114 -0.69 -1.20 21.73
N THR A 115 0.30 -0.43 21.26
CA THR A 115 0.25 1.02 21.25
C THR A 115 -0.36 1.53 19.97
N LYS A 116 -1.33 2.42 20.07
CA LYS A 116 -1.90 3.12 18.93
C LYS A 116 -1.00 4.27 18.52
N VAL A 117 -0.69 4.34 17.22
CA VAL A 117 0.16 5.37 16.66
C VAL A 117 -0.40 5.84 15.33
N LYS A 118 -0.38 7.15 15.13
CA LYS A 118 -0.72 7.76 13.85
C LYS A 118 0.49 7.68 12.93
N SER A 119 0.29 7.12 11.76
CA SER A 119 1.32 6.88 10.76
C SER A 119 0.79 7.25 9.39
N THR A 120 1.57 8.01 8.64
CA THR A 120 1.32 8.28 7.22
C THR A 120 2.36 7.53 6.40
N THR A 121 1.92 6.47 5.72
CA THR A 121 2.80 5.61 4.90
C THR A 121 2.76 6.03 3.45
N VAL A 122 3.92 6.27 2.85
CA VAL A 122 4.08 6.58 1.43
C VAL A 122 5.03 5.59 0.76
N LEU A 123 4.84 5.34 -0.54
CA LEU A 123 5.73 4.50 -1.32
C LEU A 123 6.68 5.41 -2.12
N GLU A 124 7.94 5.49 -1.70
CA GLU A 124 8.96 6.30 -2.36
C GLU A 124 10.13 5.42 -2.82
N GLY A 125 10.44 5.45 -4.12
CA GLY A 125 11.59 4.70 -4.67
C GLY A 125 11.52 3.18 -4.46
N GLY A 126 10.33 2.61 -4.25
CA GLY A 126 10.15 1.19 -3.95
C GLY A 126 10.30 0.82 -2.47
N LYS A 127 10.44 1.81 -1.58
CA LYS A 127 10.45 1.64 -0.12
C LYS A 127 9.15 2.19 0.47
N LEU A 128 8.62 1.53 1.50
CA LEU A 128 7.52 2.05 2.29
C LEU A 128 8.09 2.95 3.37
N VAL A 129 7.80 4.24 3.30
CA VAL A 129 8.24 5.23 4.29
C VAL A 129 7.02 5.65 5.09
N SER A 130 6.95 5.16 6.32
CA SER A 130 5.95 5.53 7.32
C SER A 130 6.49 6.64 8.20
N LYS A 131 5.88 7.82 8.09
CA LYS A 131 6.17 8.96 8.97
C LYS A 131 5.19 8.96 10.14
N LEU A 132 5.72 8.82 11.34
CA LEU A 132 5.01 8.99 12.60
C LEU A 132 5.48 10.33 13.22
N GLU A 133 4.80 10.79 14.26
CA GLU A 133 5.06 12.12 14.87
C GLU A 133 6.55 12.37 15.21
N LYS A 134 7.22 11.38 15.81
CA LYS A 134 8.63 11.47 16.24
C LYS A 134 9.50 10.33 15.71
N ILE A 135 8.90 9.41 14.95
CA ILE A 135 9.53 8.18 14.50
C ILE A 135 9.50 8.14 12.98
N SER A 136 10.66 7.93 12.38
CA SER A 136 10.75 7.58 10.95
C SER A 136 10.80 6.07 10.83
N HIS A 137 9.84 5.47 10.14
CA HIS A 137 9.85 4.04 9.86
C HIS A 137 10.00 3.83 8.35
N VAL A 138 11.05 3.13 7.95
CA VAL A 138 11.35 2.82 6.54
C VAL A 138 11.38 1.32 6.39
N GLN A 139 10.60 0.78 5.46
CA GLN A 139 10.58 -0.63 5.12
C GLN A 139 11.05 -0.80 3.68
N GLU A 140 12.02 -1.66 3.49
CA GLU A 140 12.57 -1.97 2.18
C GLU A 140 12.77 -3.47 2.01
N LEU A 141 12.67 -3.92 0.77
CA LEU A 141 12.93 -5.31 0.41
C LEU A 141 14.35 -5.41 -0.11
N VAL A 142 15.16 -6.23 0.56
CA VAL A 142 16.54 -6.51 0.20
C VAL A 142 16.62 -7.99 -0.15
N GLY A 143 16.52 -8.30 -1.45
CA GLY A 143 16.37 -9.68 -1.91
C GLY A 143 15.04 -10.27 -1.46
N ASP A 144 15.09 -11.37 -0.70
CA ASP A 144 13.91 -12.08 -0.16
C ASP A 144 13.62 -11.71 1.32
N GLU A 145 14.27 -10.66 1.83
CA GLU A 145 14.13 -10.20 3.20
C GLU A 145 13.47 -8.82 3.26
N LEU A 146 12.56 -8.66 4.22
CA LEU A 146 11.99 -7.35 4.56
C LEU A 146 12.83 -6.75 5.68
N VAL A 147 13.42 -5.59 5.41
CA VAL A 147 14.23 -4.84 6.36
C VAL A 147 13.46 -3.59 6.76
N GLU A 148 13.18 -3.48 8.06
CA GLU A 148 12.57 -2.31 8.66
C GLU A 148 13.62 -1.53 9.44
N THR A 149 13.69 -0.23 9.19
CA THR A 149 14.55 0.71 9.91
C THR A 149 13.66 1.73 10.59
N LEU A 150 13.72 1.78 11.93
CA LEU A 150 12.96 2.70 12.75
C LEU A 150 13.94 3.66 13.44
N GLY A 151 13.75 4.96 13.26
CA GLY A 151 14.59 6.01 13.82
C GLY A 151 13.79 6.91 14.74
N ILE A 152 14.34 7.22 15.91
CA ILE A 152 13.83 8.24 16.85
C ILE A 152 15.00 9.07 17.38
N GLY A 153 15.05 10.34 17.01
CA GLY A 153 16.18 11.22 17.34
C GLY A 153 17.51 10.65 16.81
N THR A 154 18.41 10.25 17.72
CA THR A 154 19.71 9.65 17.39
C THR A 154 19.71 8.11 17.45
N VAL A 155 18.62 7.49 17.90
CA VAL A 155 18.53 6.04 18.09
C VAL A 155 17.88 5.40 16.85
N VAL A 156 18.51 4.37 16.31
CA VAL A 156 18.01 3.60 15.17
C VAL A 156 17.89 2.14 15.57
N MET A 157 16.73 1.56 15.31
CA MET A 157 16.44 0.13 15.43
C MET A 157 16.28 -0.46 14.04
N VAL A 158 16.87 -1.63 13.82
CA VAL A 158 16.74 -2.37 12.56
C VAL A 158 16.12 -3.73 12.83
N ARG A 159 15.04 -4.04 12.14
CA ARG A 159 14.37 -5.34 12.20
C ARG A 159 14.43 -6.01 10.85
N LYS A 160 14.74 -7.30 10.85
CA LYS A 160 14.78 -8.12 9.63
C LYS A 160 13.78 -9.25 9.73
N PHE A 161 13.02 -9.41 8.66
CA PHE A 161 11.98 -10.39 8.53
C PHE A 161 12.26 -11.27 7.32
N LYS A 162 11.98 -12.57 7.47
CA LYS A 162 12.01 -13.53 6.37
C LYS A 162 10.60 -13.81 5.90
N ARG A 163 10.43 -13.94 4.59
CA ARG A 163 9.19 -14.42 4.01
C ARG A 163 8.94 -15.87 4.46
N VAL A 164 7.73 -16.16 4.92
CA VAL A 164 7.32 -17.48 5.42
C VAL A 164 6.51 -18.25 4.37
N ALA A 165 5.78 -17.53 3.50
CA ALA A 165 5.08 -18.03 2.31
C ALA A 165 4.67 -16.84 1.44
#